data_AF-A0A6G4N3S1-F1
#
_entry.id   AF-A0A6G4N3S1-F1
#
_cell.length_a   1.000
_cell.length_b   1.000
_cell.length_c   1.000
_cell.angle_alpha   90.00
_cell.angle_beta   90.00
_cell.angle_gamma   90.00
#
_symmetry.space_group_name_H-M   'P 1'
#
loop_
_entity.id
_entity.type
_entity.pdbx_description
1 polymer ?
#
loop_
_entity_poly.entity_id
_entity_poly.type
_entity_poly.pdbx_seq_one_letter_code
_entity_poly.pdbx_strand_id
1 'polypeptide(L)'
;ELLQIQKEFDDRIPTLNLRDSKIAYVVEFFEWFNTLETFKNWKKKPGKPLDVQLDELADMLAFGLSIANQQADNMEEILGYLDDGDFNDYIERVEIDFNDSDVVDEFMSTIDEMYESPYSSNLFLPFALANNYYTIDQLIDAYKKKMKRNHERQDGTADAGKGYV
;
A
#
# COMPACT_ATOMS: atom_id res chain seq x y z
N GLU A 1 3.76 -12.05 -9.70
CA GLU A 1 5.12 -11.70 -9.23
C GLU A 1 5.08 -11.04 -7.85
N LEU A 2 4.41 -9.89 -7.66
CA LEU A 2 4.42 -9.15 -6.39
C LEU A 2 3.91 -9.96 -5.19
N LEU A 3 2.82 -10.71 -5.36
CA LEU A 3 2.29 -11.60 -4.32
C LEU A 3 3.32 -12.62 -3.84
N GLN A 4 4.14 -13.14 -4.76
CA GLN A 4 5.20 -14.11 -4.43
C GLN A 4 6.33 -13.45 -3.64
N ILE A 5 6.78 -12.25 -4.05
CA ILE A 5 7.79 -11.48 -3.32
C ILE A 5 7.31 -11.19 -1.90
N GLN A 6 6.06 -10.75 -1.74
CA GLN A 6 5.51 -10.47 -0.42
C GLN A 6 5.42 -11.73 0.43
N LYS A 7 4.96 -12.85 -0.16
CA LYS A 7 4.84 -14.13 0.53
C LYS A 7 6.19 -14.61 1.09
N GLU A 8 7.24 -14.53 0.29
CA GLU A 8 8.60 -14.92 0.70
C GLU A 8 9.15 -14.06 1.84
N PHE A 9 8.74 -12.79 1.92
CA PHE A 9 9.09 -11.92 3.04
C PHE A 9 8.26 -12.25 4.28
N ASP A 10 6.95 -12.39 4.13
CA ASP A 10 5.99 -12.66 5.20
C ASP A 10 6.26 -13.99 5.91
N ASP A 11 6.69 -15.02 5.16
CA ASP A 11 7.09 -16.33 5.71
C ASP A 11 8.27 -16.22 6.70
N ARG A 12 8.99 -15.09 6.72
CA ARG A 12 10.09 -14.80 7.67
C ARG A 12 9.62 -14.10 8.94
N ILE A 13 8.35 -13.69 9.04
CA ILE A 13 7.79 -12.94 10.16
C ILE A 13 6.97 -13.88 11.05
N PRO A 14 7.52 -14.44 12.13
CA PRO A 14 6.83 -15.45 12.95
C PRO A 14 5.59 -14.92 13.69
N THR A 15 5.48 -13.60 13.85
CA THR A 15 4.37 -12.93 14.55
C THR A 15 3.34 -12.33 13.59
N LEU A 16 3.45 -12.63 12.29
CA LEU A 16 2.53 -12.12 11.28
C LEU A 16 1.09 -12.45 11.67
N ASN A 17 0.23 -11.44 11.63
CA ASN A 17 -1.21 -11.62 11.85
C ASN A 17 -2.01 -10.57 11.09
N LEU A 18 -3.24 -10.96 10.74
CA LEU A 18 -4.11 -10.17 9.88
C LEU A 18 -4.50 -8.83 10.52
N ARG A 19 -4.75 -8.83 11.82
CA ARG A 19 -5.17 -7.62 12.55
C ARG A 19 -4.08 -6.54 12.46
N ASP A 20 -2.85 -6.89 12.78
CA ASP A 20 -1.74 -5.93 12.76
C ASP A 20 -1.43 -5.49 11.32
N SER A 21 -1.58 -6.39 10.35
CA SER A 21 -1.41 -6.06 8.92
C SER A 21 -2.45 -5.04 8.45
N LYS A 22 -3.72 -5.21 8.85
CA LYS A 22 -4.80 -4.24 8.54
C LYS A 22 -4.61 -2.90 9.25
N ILE A 23 -4.11 -2.89 10.49
CA ILE A 23 -3.76 -1.64 11.18
C ILE A 23 -2.61 -0.95 10.44
N ALA A 24 -1.55 -1.68 10.12
CA ALA A 24 -0.39 -1.13 9.43
C ALA A 24 -0.79 -0.55 8.06
N TYR A 25 -1.60 -1.25 7.29
CA TYR A 25 -2.14 -0.75 6.02
C TYR A 25 -2.79 0.65 6.13
N VAL A 26 -3.62 0.87 7.16
CA VAL A 26 -4.26 2.18 7.41
C VAL A 26 -3.24 3.23 7.83
N VAL A 27 -2.26 2.86 8.66
CA VAL A 27 -1.17 3.75 9.07
C VAL A 27 -0.34 4.19 7.86
N GLU A 28 0.08 3.25 7.02
CA GLU A 28 0.89 3.54 5.83
C GLU A 28 0.13 4.40 4.80
N PHE A 29 -1.20 4.23 4.68
CA PHE A 29 -2.02 5.15 3.90
C PHE A 29 -1.87 6.60 4.39
N PHE A 30 -1.92 6.84 5.70
CA PHE A 30 -1.74 8.18 6.25
C PHE A 30 -0.31 8.70 6.12
N GLU A 31 0.70 7.83 6.23
CA GLU A 31 2.09 8.20 5.98
C GLU A 31 2.27 8.69 4.54
N TRP A 32 1.75 7.92 3.57
CA TRP A 32 1.68 8.30 2.17
C TRP A 32 0.89 9.61 1.94
N PHE A 33 -0.34 9.71 2.45
CA PHE A 33 -1.18 10.91 2.30
C PHE A 33 -0.48 12.17 2.86
N ASN A 34 0.24 12.03 3.97
CA ASN A 34 1.05 13.09 4.57
C ASN A 34 2.28 13.48 3.70
N THR A 35 2.66 12.67 2.71
CA THR A 35 3.69 13.03 1.71
C THR A 35 3.15 13.87 0.56
N LEU A 36 1.85 13.79 0.25
CA LEU A 36 1.21 14.66 -0.74
C LEU A 36 1.17 16.10 -0.23
N GLU A 37 0.97 16.28 1.08
CA GLU A 37 0.93 17.57 1.76
C GLU A 37 -0.15 18.54 1.24
N THR A 38 -1.23 18.02 0.64
CA THR A 38 -2.35 18.83 0.10
C THR A 38 -2.99 19.72 1.17
N PHE A 39 -3.03 19.25 2.42
CA PHE A 39 -3.54 20.01 3.57
C PHE A 39 -2.54 21.03 4.18
N LYS A 40 -1.26 21.01 3.79
CA LYS A 40 -0.20 21.82 4.45
C LYS A 40 -0.08 23.21 3.84
N ASN A 41 -1.11 24.04 4.02
CA ASN A 41 -1.21 25.40 3.46
C ASN A 41 -0.06 26.36 3.88
N TRP A 42 0.66 26.06 4.97
CA TRP A 42 1.80 26.85 5.43
C TRP A 42 3.11 26.55 4.69
N LYS A 43 3.13 25.55 3.79
CA LYS A 43 4.32 25.22 2.99
C LYS A 43 4.34 25.98 1.67
N LYS A 44 5.51 26.53 1.34
CA LYS A 44 5.73 27.23 0.05
C LYS A 44 5.72 26.30 -1.16
N LYS A 45 6.09 25.03 -0.97
CA LYS A 45 6.11 23.96 -1.97
C LYS A 45 5.62 22.68 -1.30
N PRO A 46 4.29 22.46 -1.23
CA PRO A 46 3.75 21.21 -0.72
C PRO A 46 4.13 20.06 -1.67
N GLY A 47 4.13 18.85 -1.12
CA GLY A 47 4.55 17.63 -1.79
C GLY A 47 6.01 17.31 -1.48
N LYS A 48 6.24 16.12 -0.91
CA LYS A 48 7.60 15.57 -0.78
C LYS A 48 8.17 15.20 -2.15
N PRO A 49 9.49 14.97 -2.26
CA PRO A 49 10.08 14.39 -3.48
C PRO A 49 9.36 13.11 -3.93
N LEU A 50 9.24 12.90 -5.24
CA LEU A 50 8.50 11.78 -5.83
C LEU A 50 8.93 10.41 -5.29
N ASP A 51 10.23 10.21 -5.14
CA ASP A 51 10.80 8.96 -4.62
C ASP A 51 10.38 8.70 -3.17
N VAL A 52 10.20 9.75 -2.37
CA VAL A 52 9.70 9.61 -0.99
C VAL A 52 8.21 9.28 -1.00
N GLN A 53 7.41 9.92 -1.86
CA GLN A 53 5.98 9.60 -1.93
C GLN A 53 5.74 8.15 -2.40
N LEU A 54 6.49 7.70 -3.40
CA LEU A 54 6.42 6.33 -3.89
C LEU A 54 6.94 5.30 -2.88
N ASP A 55 7.91 5.65 -2.03
CA ASP A 55 8.39 4.75 -0.96
C ASP A 55 7.28 4.48 0.07
N GLU A 56 6.55 5.51 0.51
CA GLU A 56 5.43 5.31 1.45
C GLU A 56 4.24 4.60 0.79
N LEU A 57 3.91 4.91 -0.48
CA LEU A 57 2.86 4.17 -1.19
C LEU A 57 3.23 2.68 -1.36
N ALA A 58 4.52 2.40 -1.54
CA ALA A 58 5.03 1.04 -1.62
C ALA A 58 4.93 0.28 -0.28
N ASP A 59 5.00 0.96 0.88
CA ASP A 59 4.69 0.35 2.18
C ASP A 59 3.22 -0.06 2.26
N MET A 60 2.31 0.84 1.86
CA MET A 60 0.88 0.52 1.79
C MET A 60 0.60 -0.66 0.85
N LEU A 61 1.25 -0.71 -0.33
CA LEU A 61 1.15 -1.85 -1.24
C LEU A 61 1.67 -3.15 -0.61
N ALA A 62 2.79 -3.10 0.13
CA ALA A 62 3.33 -4.29 0.80
C ALA A 62 2.32 -4.91 1.78
N PHE A 63 1.63 -4.09 2.58
CA PHE A 63 0.57 -4.58 3.46
C PHE A 63 -0.68 -5.01 2.69
N GLY A 64 -1.06 -4.35 1.59
CA GLY A 64 -2.17 -4.79 0.74
C GLY A 64 -1.95 -6.19 0.16
N LEU A 65 -0.74 -6.46 -0.33
CA LEU A 65 -0.30 -7.79 -0.78
C LEU A 65 -0.27 -8.81 0.36
N SER A 66 0.20 -8.40 1.54
CA SER A 66 0.26 -9.27 2.72
C SER A 66 -1.14 -9.68 3.21
N ILE A 67 -2.08 -8.73 3.25
CA ILE A 67 -3.48 -8.97 3.61
C ILE A 67 -4.11 -9.96 2.63
N ALA A 68 -3.90 -9.77 1.32
CA ALA A 68 -4.39 -10.69 0.29
C ALA A 68 -3.83 -12.11 0.47
N ASN A 69 -2.51 -12.23 0.68
CA ASN A 69 -1.85 -13.53 0.93
C ASN A 69 -2.31 -14.22 2.24
N GLN A 70 -2.77 -13.47 3.24
CA GLN A 70 -3.28 -14.01 4.51
C GLN A 70 -4.74 -14.44 4.46
N GLN A 71 -5.54 -13.86 3.55
CA GLN A 71 -6.99 -14.07 3.49
C GLN A 71 -7.47 -14.94 2.33
N ALA A 72 -6.80 -14.88 1.18
CA ALA A 72 -7.15 -15.72 0.03
C ALA A 72 -6.72 -17.18 0.26
N ASP A 73 -7.47 -18.11 -0.33
CA ASP A 73 -7.15 -19.54 -0.28
C ASP A 73 -5.85 -19.85 -1.06
N ASN A 74 -5.63 -19.15 -2.17
CA ASN A 74 -4.47 -19.29 -3.03
C ASN A 74 -4.28 -18.06 -3.94
N MET A 75 -3.19 -18.05 -4.70
CA MET A 75 -2.87 -16.95 -5.60
C MET A 75 -3.83 -16.89 -6.79
N GLU A 76 -4.33 -18.02 -7.26
CA GLU A 76 -5.29 -18.09 -8.37
C GLU A 76 -6.61 -17.39 -8.03
N GLU A 77 -7.08 -17.46 -6.78
CA GLU A 77 -8.26 -16.70 -6.32
C GLU A 77 -8.03 -15.19 -6.49
N ILE A 78 -6.89 -14.68 -6.04
CA ILE A 78 -6.55 -13.25 -6.15
C ILE A 78 -6.45 -12.82 -7.61
N LEU A 79 -5.83 -13.64 -8.46
CA LEU A 79 -5.71 -13.37 -9.90
C LEU A 79 -7.06 -13.44 -10.61
N GLY A 80 -8.02 -14.24 -10.12
CA GLY A 80 -9.39 -14.30 -10.62
C GLY A 80 -10.06 -12.92 -10.65
N TYR A 81 -9.92 -12.12 -9.58
CA TYR A 81 -10.45 -10.74 -9.55
C TYR A 81 -9.82 -9.83 -10.61
N LEU A 82 -8.57 -10.08 -11.03
CA LEU A 82 -7.96 -9.32 -12.12
C LEU A 82 -8.54 -9.74 -13.47
N ASP A 83 -8.66 -11.05 -13.68
CA ASP A 83 -9.15 -11.64 -14.93
C ASP A 83 -10.64 -11.35 -15.16
N ASP A 84 -11.43 -11.29 -14.08
CA ASP A 84 -12.87 -10.99 -14.10
C ASP A 84 -13.16 -9.48 -14.28
N GLY A 85 -12.12 -8.64 -14.19
CA GLY A 85 -12.21 -7.20 -14.42
C GLY A 85 -12.48 -6.35 -13.18
N ASP A 86 -12.64 -6.96 -12.00
CA ASP A 86 -12.93 -6.24 -10.74
C ASP A 86 -11.88 -5.18 -10.42
N PHE A 87 -10.63 -5.41 -10.79
CA PHE A 87 -9.56 -4.42 -10.65
C PHE A 87 -9.80 -3.15 -11.47
N ASN A 88 -10.20 -3.31 -12.74
CA ASN A 88 -10.47 -2.17 -13.62
C ASN A 88 -11.72 -1.44 -13.13
N ASP A 89 -12.78 -2.18 -12.80
CA ASP A 89 -14.01 -1.63 -12.23
C ASP A 89 -13.74 -0.86 -10.93
N TYR A 90 -12.85 -1.37 -10.07
CA TYR A 90 -12.45 -0.69 -8.85
C TYR A 90 -11.73 0.64 -9.15
N ILE A 91 -10.72 0.62 -10.03
CA ILE A 91 -9.94 1.81 -10.40
C ILE A 91 -10.83 2.88 -11.05
N GLU A 92 -11.78 2.50 -11.90
CA GLU A 92 -12.68 3.43 -12.56
C GLU A 92 -13.71 4.03 -11.60
N ARG A 93 -14.11 3.29 -10.56
CA ARG A 93 -15.15 3.70 -9.61
C ARG A 93 -14.62 4.53 -8.44
N VAL A 94 -13.42 4.24 -7.95
CA VAL A 94 -12.89 4.92 -6.76
C VAL A 94 -12.54 6.37 -7.09
N GLU A 95 -13.16 7.31 -6.39
CA GLU A 95 -12.90 8.73 -6.58
C GLU A 95 -11.64 9.15 -5.82
N ILE A 96 -10.63 9.63 -6.54
CA ILE A 96 -9.36 10.03 -5.95
C ILE A 96 -9.01 11.45 -6.45
N ASP A 97 -9.27 12.46 -5.62
CA ASP A 97 -8.65 13.77 -5.72
C ASP A 97 -8.55 14.41 -4.34
N PHE A 98 -7.43 14.18 -3.66
CA PHE A 98 -7.15 14.76 -2.35
C PHE A 98 -6.83 16.26 -2.36
N ASN A 99 -6.98 16.95 -3.49
CA ASN A 99 -7.09 18.41 -3.51
C ASN A 99 -8.54 18.88 -3.34
N ASP A 100 -9.52 18.01 -3.59
CA ASP A 100 -10.93 18.23 -3.33
C ASP A 100 -11.24 17.96 -1.85
N SER A 101 -11.85 18.93 -1.17
CA SER A 101 -12.20 18.80 0.24
C SER A 101 -13.30 17.79 0.48
N ASP A 102 -14.23 17.61 -0.47
CA ASP A 102 -15.36 16.70 -0.32
C ASP A 102 -14.87 15.25 -0.41
N VAL A 103 -13.94 14.97 -1.34
CA VAL A 103 -13.28 13.65 -1.45
C VAL A 103 -12.45 13.34 -0.21
N VAL A 104 -11.74 14.33 0.35
CA VAL A 104 -11.01 14.15 1.61
C VAL A 104 -11.96 13.87 2.78
N ASP A 105 -13.07 14.62 2.90
CA ASP A 105 -14.05 14.44 3.97
C ASP A 105 -14.70 13.05 3.90
N GLU A 106 -15.04 12.58 2.71
CA GLU A 106 -15.56 11.23 2.48
C GLU A 106 -14.54 10.16 2.92
N PHE A 107 -13.31 10.22 2.42
CA PHE A 107 -12.25 9.26 2.78
C PHE A 107 -11.96 9.22 4.29
N MET A 108 -11.98 10.38 4.95
CA MET A 108 -11.74 10.45 6.39
C MET A 108 -12.93 9.91 7.19
N SER A 109 -14.14 10.06 6.67
CA SER A 109 -15.37 9.58 7.29
C SER A 109 -15.58 8.06 7.15
N THR A 110 -15.00 7.44 6.13
CA THR A 110 -15.12 6.00 5.84
C THR A 110 -13.84 5.21 6.14
N ILE A 111 -13.01 5.72 7.05
CA ILE A 111 -11.70 5.11 7.30
C ILE A 111 -11.79 3.73 7.97
N ASP A 112 -12.83 3.49 8.76
CA ASP A 112 -13.15 2.18 9.30
C ASP A 112 -13.44 1.18 8.19
N GLU A 113 -14.06 1.61 7.09
CA GLU A 113 -14.28 0.76 5.91
C GLU A 113 -12.95 0.33 5.28
N MET A 114 -11.90 1.15 5.30
CA MET A 114 -10.58 0.75 4.79
C MET A 114 -9.96 -0.39 5.63
N TYR A 115 -10.20 -0.38 6.94
CA TYR A 115 -9.77 -1.46 7.84
C TYR A 115 -10.62 -2.72 7.67
N GLU A 116 -11.93 -2.58 7.58
CA GLU A 116 -12.88 -3.70 7.50
C GLU A 116 -13.03 -4.28 6.09
N SER A 117 -12.53 -3.58 5.08
CA SER A 117 -12.63 -3.92 3.67
C SER A 117 -12.21 -5.36 3.34
N PRO A 118 -12.81 -5.96 2.28
CA PRO A 118 -12.28 -7.15 1.65
C PRO A 118 -10.83 -6.95 1.21
N TYR A 119 -10.04 -8.02 1.24
CA TYR A 119 -8.63 -7.94 0.87
C TYR A 119 -8.42 -7.44 -0.56
N SER A 120 -9.38 -7.66 -1.48
CA SER A 120 -9.30 -7.16 -2.86
C SER A 120 -9.29 -5.63 -2.89
N SER A 121 -10.14 -4.96 -2.12
CA SER A 121 -10.11 -3.50 -1.97
C SER A 121 -8.79 -3.00 -1.37
N ASN A 122 -8.25 -3.69 -0.35
CA ASN A 122 -6.94 -3.36 0.22
C ASN A 122 -5.80 -3.59 -0.78
N LEU A 123 -5.93 -4.57 -1.67
CA LEU A 123 -4.95 -4.84 -2.71
C LEU A 123 -5.03 -3.79 -3.84
N PHE A 124 -6.23 -3.34 -4.21
CA PHE A 124 -6.44 -2.49 -5.39
C PHE A 124 -6.23 -1.01 -5.12
N LEU A 125 -6.54 -0.51 -3.91
CA LEU A 125 -6.42 0.91 -3.60
C LEU A 125 -5.02 1.49 -3.85
N PRO A 126 -3.88 0.86 -3.46
CA PRO A 126 -2.56 1.39 -3.77
C PRO A 126 -2.31 1.58 -5.28
N PHE A 127 -2.83 0.67 -6.11
CA PHE A 127 -2.74 0.81 -7.56
C PHE A 127 -3.65 1.91 -8.10
N ALA A 128 -4.85 2.09 -7.55
CA ALA A 128 -5.73 3.20 -7.91
C ALA A 128 -5.09 4.55 -7.56
N LEU A 129 -4.49 4.66 -6.38
CA LEU A 129 -3.73 5.84 -5.95
C LEU A 129 -2.55 6.10 -6.90
N ALA A 130 -1.81 5.05 -7.29
CA ALA A 130 -0.72 5.18 -8.26
C ALA A 130 -1.20 5.55 -9.66
N ASN A 131 -2.34 5.04 -10.11
CA ASN A 131 -2.92 5.38 -11.41
C ASN A 131 -3.35 6.86 -11.47
N ASN A 132 -3.75 7.43 -10.34
CA ASN A 132 -4.17 8.83 -10.26
C ASN A 132 -3.00 9.82 -10.07
N TYR A 133 -2.05 9.52 -9.18
CA TYR A 133 -0.97 10.45 -8.82
C TYR A 133 0.36 10.19 -9.52
N TYR A 134 0.60 8.98 -10.00
CA TYR A 134 1.88 8.51 -10.53
C TYR A 134 1.67 7.63 -11.77
N THR A 135 2.32 6.47 -11.80
CA THR A 135 2.03 5.35 -12.70
C THR A 135 2.15 4.05 -11.91
N ILE A 136 1.43 3.01 -12.35
CA ILE A 136 1.55 1.68 -11.75
C ILE A 136 2.99 1.15 -11.84
N ASP A 137 3.69 1.39 -12.95
CA ASP A 137 5.09 0.97 -13.12
C ASP A 137 6.02 1.60 -12.07
N GLN A 138 5.85 2.90 -11.77
CA GLN A 138 6.62 3.57 -10.73
C GLN A 138 6.38 2.98 -9.33
N LEU A 139 5.13 2.64 -9.00
CA LEU A 139 4.81 1.98 -7.74
C LEU A 139 5.46 0.59 -7.67
N ILE A 140 5.39 -0.19 -8.75
CA ILE A 140 6.01 -1.52 -8.81
C ILE A 140 7.53 -1.43 -8.60
N ASP A 141 8.19 -0.49 -9.27
CA ASP A 141 9.63 -0.28 -9.12
C ASP A 141 10.01 0.12 -7.68
N ALA A 142 9.24 1.03 -7.07
CA ALA A 142 9.44 1.45 -5.69
C ALA A 142 9.25 0.28 -4.71
N TYR A 143 8.18 -0.50 -4.89
CA TYR A 143 7.92 -1.70 -4.10
C TYR A 143 9.03 -2.73 -4.20
N LYS A 144 9.49 -3.07 -5.42
CA LYS A 144 10.59 -4.03 -5.61
C LYS A 144 11.88 -3.55 -4.95
N LYS A 145 12.19 -2.26 -5.06
CA LYS A 145 13.36 -1.65 -4.40
C LYS A 145 13.24 -1.72 -2.87
N LYS A 146 12.06 -1.42 -2.32
CA LYS A 146 11.77 -1.47 -0.89
C LYS A 146 11.84 -2.89 -0.34
N MET A 147 11.23 -3.85 -1.02
CA MET A 147 11.27 -5.26 -0.60
C MET A 147 12.68 -5.83 -0.60
N LYS A 148 13.50 -5.50 -1.61
CA LYS A 148 14.92 -5.86 -1.59
C LYS A 148 15.60 -5.39 -0.30
N ARG A 149 15.41 -4.12 0.07
CA ARG A 149 15.97 -3.57 1.32
C ARG A 149 15.37 -4.22 2.56
N ASN A 150 14.08 -4.57 2.55
CA ASN A 150 13.44 -5.26 3.67
C ASN A 150 13.99 -6.68 3.86
N HIS A 151 14.27 -7.42 2.80
CA HIS A 151 15.00 -8.69 2.89
C HIS A 151 16.40 -8.50 3.47
N GLU A 152 17.16 -7.50 3.00
CA GLU A 152 18.49 -7.17 3.53
C GLU A 152 18.45 -6.82 5.03
N ARG A 153 17.38 -6.15 5.50
CA ARG A 153 17.14 -5.85 6.93
C ARG A 153 16.91 -7.12 7.74
N GLN A 154 16.08 -8.03 7.24
CA GLN A 154 15.82 -9.32 7.89
C GLN A 154 17.02 -10.27 7.84
N ASP A 155 17.95 -10.05 6.91
CA ASP A 155 19.25 -10.75 6.85
C ASP A 155 20.29 -10.13 7.82
N GLY A 156 19.95 -9.04 8.51
CA GLY A 156 20.88 -8.27 9.35
C GLY A 156 21.96 -7.52 8.56
N THR A 157 21.82 -7.39 7.24
CA THR A 157 22.80 -6.75 6.34
C THR A 157 22.50 -5.28 6.04
N ALA A 158 21.29 -4.82 6.37
CA ALA A 158 20.88 -3.42 6.31
C ALA A 158 20.27 -2.96 7.64
N ASP A 159 20.47 -1.68 7.99
CA ASP A 159 19.92 -1.06 9.22
C ASP A 159 20.26 -1.82 10.53
N ALA A 160 21.45 -2.44 10.59
CA ALA A 160 21.94 -3.17 11.76
C ALA A 160 21.85 -2.31 13.05
N GLY A 161 21.14 -2.84 14.06
CA GLY A 161 20.94 -2.18 15.36
C GLY A 161 19.60 -1.46 15.54
N LYS A 162 18.67 -1.52 14.58
CA LYS A 162 17.30 -0.95 14.70
C LYS A 162 16.22 -1.92 15.20
N GLY A 163 16.60 -3.11 15.66
CA GLY A 163 15.65 -4.10 16.21
C GLY A 163 14.89 -4.94 15.17
N TYR A 164 15.33 -4.90 13.90
CA TYR A 164 15.03 -5.98 12.95
C TYR A 164 15.82 -7.23 13.39
N VAL A 165 15.29 -8.43 13.09
CA VAL A 165 15.71 -9.75 13.63
C VAL A 165 17.23 -9.89 13.79
#